data_AF-A0A5P1F387-F1
#
_entry.id   AF-A0A5P1F387-F1
#
_cell.length_a   1.000
_cell.length_b   1.000
_cell.length_c   1.000
_cell.angle_alpha   90.00
_cell.angle_beta   90.00
_cell.angle_gamma   90.00
#
_symmetry.space_group_name_H-M   'P 1'
#
loop_
_entity.id
_entity.type
_entity.pdbx_description
1 polymer ?
#
loop_
_entity_poly.entity_id
_entity_poly.type
_entity_poly.pdbx_seq_one_letter_code
_entity_poly.pdbx_strand_id
1 'polypeptide(L)'
;MVVAQNGSGNYRTINEAVQALHREHNGDRRAIVYVKSGVYEEYVEIARNLRNVMFVGDGIDKTIVTGNHNVPDGYTTYRSATFVTSSVNSNFIGEQWLRR
;
A
#
# COMPACT_ATOMS: atom_id res chain seq x y z
N MET A 1 -9.26 0.16 8.77
CA MET A 1 -8.09 -0.24 9.58
C MET A 1 -7.02 0.83 9.49
N VAL A 2 -6.14 0.93 10.49
CA VAL A 2 -5.12 1.99 10.61
C VAL A 2 -3.72 1.38 10.62
N VAL A 3 -2.82 1.92 9.81
CA VAL A 3 -1.39 1.63 9.79
C VAL A 3 -0.66 2.83 10.41
N ALA A 4 0.18 2.56 11.40
CA ALA A 4 1.00 3.59 12.04
C ALA A 4 2.30 2.99 12.58
N GLN A 5 3.45 3.47 12.07
CA GLN A 5 4.78 2.99 12.50
C GLN A 5 5.02 3.17 14.00
N ASN A 6 4.43 4.21 14.61
CA ASN A 6 4.52 4.49 16.04
C ASN A 6 3.68 3.53 16.92
N GLY A 7 2.99 2.55 16.35
CA GLY A 7 2.18 1.58 17.08
C GLY A 7 0.81 2.10 17.54
N SER A 8 0.42 3.33 17.19
CA SER A 8 -0.91 3.88 17.50
C SER A 8 -2.03 3.39 16.57
N GLY A 9 -1.73 2.42 15.69
CA GLY A 9 -2.64 1.83 14.71
C GLY A 9 -2.85 0.34 14.94
N ASN A 10 -3.58 -0.31 14.03
CA ASN A 10 -3.76 -1.76 14.01
C ASN A 10 -2.50 -2.49 13.54
N TYR A 11 -1.76 -1.88 12.62
CA TYR A 11 -0.56 -2.45 12.00
C TYR A 11 0.57 -1.43 11.98
N ARG A 12 1.82 -1.90 11.90
CA ARG A 12 3.00 -1.01 11.79
C ARG A 12 3.42 -0.79 10.34
N THR A 13 3.11 -1.74 9.46
CA THR A 13 3.45 -1.68 8.03
C THR A 13 2.21 -1.80 7.13
N ILE A 14 2.33 -1.35 5.89
CA ILE A 14 1.27 -1.48 4.89
C ILE A 14 1.12 -2.96 4.49
N ASN A 15 2.23 -3.68 4.36
CA ASN A 15 2.24 -5.11 4.08
C ASN A 15 1.48 -5.95 5.11
N GLU A 16 1.60 -5.65 6.41
CA GLU A 16 0.80 -6.32 7.45
C GLU A 16 -0.71 -6.11 7.23
N ALA A 17 -1.11 -4.87 6.93
CA ALA A 17 -2.50 -4.55 6.63
C ALA A 17 -3.01 -5.28 5.37
N VAL A 18 -2.18 -5.35 4.31
CA VAL A 18 -2.50 -6.08 3.08
C VAL A 18 -2.64 -7.59 3.35
N GLN A 19 -1.75 -8.17 4.15
CA GLN A 19 -1.85 -9.59 4.51
C GLN A 19 -3.10 -9.90 5.32
N ALA A 20 -3.48 -9.03 6.26
CA ALA A 20 -4.72 -9.18 7.02
C ALA A 20 -5.94 -9.08 6.09
N LEU A 21 -5.95 -8.10 5.20
CA LEU A 21 -7.00 -7.96 4.18
C LEU A 21 -7.11 -9.22 3.31
N HIS A 22 -5.99 -9.85 2.94
CA HIS A 22 -6.01 -11.06 2.13
C HIS A 22 -6.71 -12.24 2.82
N ARG A 23 -6.67 -12.30 4.16
CA ARG A 23 -7.28 -13.35 4.97
C ARG A 23 -8.74 -13.04 5.29
N GLU A 24 -9.05 -11.78 5.54
CA GLU A 24 -10.32 -11.36 6.13
C GLU A 24 -11.28 -10.69 5.13
N HIS A 25 -10.78 -10.19 4.00
CA HIS A 25 -11.57 -9.42 3.06
C HIS A 25 -12.06 -10.26 1.88
N ASN A 26 -13.37 -10.40 1.77
CA ASN A 26 -14.03 -11.16 0.71
C ASN A 26 -14.38 -10.30 -0.53
N GLY A 27 -14.16 -8.98 -0.48
CA GLY A 27 -14.41 -8.08 -1.62
C GLY A 27 -15.84 -7.56 -1.74
N ASP A 28 -16.76 -7.88 -0.83
CA ASP A 28 -18.18 -7.47 -0.95
C ASP A 28 -18.43 -6.00 -0.59
N ARG A 29 -17.54 -5.41 0.20
CA ARG A 29 -17.63 -4.03 0.69
C ARG A 29 -16.30 -3.31 0.50
N ARG A 30 -16.28 -1.98 0.50
CA ARG A 30 -15.01 -1.25 0.41
C ARG A 30 -14.23 -1.35 1.72
N ALA A 31 -13.01 -1.87 1.68
CA ALA A 31 -12.07 -1.83 2.79
C ALA A 31 -11.20 -0.58 2.72
N ILE A 32 -11.22 0.24 3.77
CA ILE A 32 -10.41 1.47 3.86
C ILE A 32 -9.22 1.23 4.81
N VAL A 33 -8.02 1.43 4.28
CA VAL A 33 -6.76 1.40 5.01
C VAL A 33 -6.27 2.84 5.18
N TYR A 34 -6.21 3.29 6.43
CA TYR A 34 -5.68 4.60 6.79
C TYR A 34 -4.21 4.49 7.17
N VAL A 35 -3.31 5.17 6.46
CA VAL A 35 -1.87 5.14 6.66
C VAL A 35 -1.43 6.47 7.25
N LYS A 36 -1.06 6.45 8.53
CA LYS A 36 -0.60 7.65 9.23
C LYS A 36 0.74 8.13 8.67
N SER A 37 1.03 9.41 8.88
CA SER A 37 2.28 10.07 8.51
C SER A 37 3.50 9.26 8.93
N GLY A 38 4.46 9.14 8.02
CA GLY A 38 5.65 8.31 8.18
C GLY A 38 6.28 7.99 6.84
N VAL A 39 7.51 7.49 6.89
CA VAL A 39 8.24 6.99 5.72
C VAL A 39 8.23 5.47 5.80
N TYR A 40 7.49 4.85 4.89
CA TYR A 40 7.30 3.41 4.79
C TYR A 40 8.24 2.89 3.70
N GLU A 41 9.40 2.37 4.12
CA GLU A 41 10.36 1.72 3.22
C GLU A 41 9.93 0.27 2.96
N GLU A 42 8.99 0.08 2.04
CA GLU A 42 8.43 -1.23 1.75
C GLU A 42 7.95 -1.35 0.30
N TYR A 43 7.98 -2.59 -0.20
CA TYR A 43 7.41 -2.96 -1.50
C TYR A 43 6.05 -3.59 -1.26
N VAL A 44 5.00 -2.95 -1.75
CA VAL A 44 3.62 -3.38 -1.51
C VAL A 44 3.03 -3.97 -2.78
N GLU A 45 2.55 -5.21 -2.70
CA GLU A 45 1.84 -5.88 -3.78
C GLU A 45 0.40 -6.19 -3.38
N ILE A 46 -0.55 -5.60 -4.11
CA ILE A 46 -1.98 -5.93 -3.99
C ILE A 46 -2.31 -7.02 -5.02
N ALA A 47 -2.45 -8.24 -4.51
CA ALA A 47 -2.83 -9.40 -5.31
C ALA A 47 -4.22 -9.26 -5.95
N ARG A 48 -4.42 -9.93 -7.10
CA ARG A 48 -5.64 -9.87 -7.93
C ARG A 48 -6.94 -10.26 -7.23
N ASN A 49 -6.85 -11.16 -6.26
CA ASN A 49 -8.00 -11.64 -5.49
C ASN A 49 -8.45 -10.61 -4.44
N LEU A 50 -7.60 -9.65 -4.08
CA LEU A 50 -7.96 -8.57 -3.18
C LEU A 50 -8.64 -7.44 -3.96
N ARG A 51 -9.94 -7.26 -3.74
CA ARG A 51 -10.81 -6.32 -4.46
C ARG A 51 -11.37 -5.26 -3.51
N ASN A 52 -11.81 -4.13 -4.04
CA ASN A 52 -12.50 -3.08 -3.28
C ASN A 52 -11.70 -2.52 -2.07
N VAL A 53 -10.38 -2.42 -2.19
CA VAL A 53 -9.51 -1.80 -1.17
C VAL A 53 -9.14 -0.38 -1.57
N MET A 54 -9.17 0.53 -0.60
CA MET A 54 -8.75 1.93 -0.73
C MET A 54 -7.71 2.26 0.34
N PHE A 55 -6.62 2.91 -0.09
CA PHE A 55 -5.60 3.44 0.81
C PHE A 55 -5.77 4.96 0.91
N VAL A 56 -5.72 5.47 2.13
CA VAL A 56 -5.85 6.88 2.48
C VAL A 56 -4.76 7.18 3.50
N GLY A 57 -4.25 8.40 3.58
CA GLY A 57 -3.29 8.77 4.61
C GLY A 57 -3.27 10.26 4.87
N ASP A 58 -2.38 10.68 5.77
CA ASP A 58 -2.39 12.02 6.37
C ASP A 58 -2.03 13.17 5.40
N GLY A 59 -1.57 12.84 4.20
CA GLY A 59 -1.31 13.77 3.10
C GLY A 59 -0.05 13.46 2.31
N ILE A 60 0.06 14.04 1.10
CA ILE A 60 1.13 13.73 0.12
C ILE A 60 2.55 13.92 0.63
N ASP A 61 2.77 14.95 1.45
CA ASP A 61 4.10 15.27 1.97
C ASP A 61 4.33 14.70 3.38
N LYS A 62 3.35 13.97 3.93
CA LYS A 62 3.40 13.42 5.31
C LYS A 62 3.53 11.92 5.36
N THR A 63 2.96 11.24 4.38
CA THR A 63 3.02 9.79 4.32
C THR A 63 3.66 9.41 3.00
N ILE A 64 4.80 8.73 3.08
CA ILE A 64 5.66 8.45 1.93
C ILE A 64 5.89 6.95 1.91
N VAL A 65 5.67 6.31 0.76
CA VAL A 65 6.09 4.92 0.52
C VAL A 65 7.28 4.96 -0.43
N THR A 66 8.41 4.42 0.00
CA THR A 66 9.67 4.52 -0.75
C THR A 66 10.34 3.16 -0.91
N GLY A 67 11.14 3.05 -1.97
CA GLY A 67 11.88 1.85 -2.34
C GLY A 67 13.01 2.24 -3.30
N ASN A 68 14.04 1.40 -3.35
CA ASN A 68 15.27 1.59 -4.12
C ASN A 68 15.53 0.47 -5.16
N HIS A 69 14.58 -0.45 -5.39
CA HIS A 69 14.70 -1.50 -6.40
C HIS A 69 14.88 -0.88 -7.79
N ASN A 70 15.88 -1.37 -8.53
CA ASN A 70 16.21 -0.89 -9.86
C ASN A 70 16.74 -2.03 -10.73
N VAL A 71 16.72 -1.82 -12.05
CA VAL A 71 17.14 -2.82 -13.04
C VAL A 71 18.63 -3.18 -12.95
N PRO A 72 19.55 -2.21 -12.77
CA PRO A 72 20.97 -2.52 -12.53
C PRO A 72 21.22 -3.50 -11.38
N ASP A 73 20.43 -3.43 -10.31
CA ASP A 73 20.53 -4.33 -9.14
C ASP A 73 19.81 -5.69 -9.34
N GLY A 74 19.38 -6.01 -10.56
CA GLY A 74 18.81 -7.33 -10.91
C GLY A 74 17.30 -7.44 -10.80
N TYR A 75 16.58 -6.33 -10.55
CA TYR A 75 15.12 -6.30 -10.57
C TYR A 75 14.57 -6.14 -11.99
N THR A 76 13.43 -6.74 -12.28
CA THR A 76 12.73 -6.42 -13.54
C THR A 76 12.04 -5.06 -13.41
N THR A 77 11.77 -4.38 -14.53
CA THR A 77 11.04 -3.10 -14.56
C THR A 77 9.68 -3.17 -13.83
N TYR A 78 9.05 -4.34 -13.81
CA TYR A 78 7.82 -4.58 -13.05
C TYR A 78 8.08 -4.67 -11.53
N ARG A 79 9.18 -5.33 -11.13
CA ARG A 79 9.54 -5.56 -9.72
C ARG A 79 10.27 -4.37 -9.08
N SER A 80 10.64 -3.35 -9.86
CA SER A 80 11.17 -2.09 -9.33
C SER A 80 10.09 -1.13 -8.82
N ALA A 81 8.82 -1.42 -9.06
CA ALA A 81 7.73 -0.58 -8.56
C ALA A 81 7.56 -0.75 -7.03
N THR A 82 7.55 0.38 -6.31
CA THR A 82 7.37 0.44 -4.85
C THR A 82 5.96 0.07 -4.42
N PHE A 83 4.96 0.33 -5.27
CA PHE A 83 3.57 -0.02 -5.03
C PHE A 83 2.97 -0.60 -6.31
N VAL A 84 2.53 -1.85 -6.26
CA VAL A 84 1.95 -2.57 -7.39
C VAL A 84 0.54 -3.01 -7.05
N THR A 85 -0.41 -2.68 -7.93
CA THR A 85 -1.72 -3.33 -7.92
C THR A 85 -1.87 -4.23 -9.14
N SER A 86 -2.14 -5.51 -8.90
CA SER A 86 -2.47 -6.46 -9.95
C SER A 86 -3.99 -6.56 -10.16
N SER A 87 -4.80 -5.91 -9.32
CA SER A 87 -6.25 -6.06 -9.22
C SER A 87 -7.01 -5.05 -10.09
N VAL A 88 -7.82 -5.55 -11.02
CA VAL A 88 -8.66 -4.76 -11.96
C VAL A 88 -9.77 -3.95 -11.30
N ASN A 89 -10.10 -4.21 -10.03
CA ASN A 89 -11.15 -3.51 -9.27
C ASN A 89 -10.62 -2.92 -7.95
N SER A 90 -9.33 -2.63 -7.89
CA SER A 90 -8.76 -1.87 -6.78
C SER A 90 -8.76 -0.40 -7.17
N ASN A 91 -9.68 0.37 -6.57
CA ASN A 91 -9.64 1.83 -6.68
C ASN A 91 -8.53 2.33 -5.77
N PHE A 92 -7.29 2.26 -6.26
CA PHE A 92 -6.19 3.00 -5.69
C PHE A 92 -6.38 4.47 -6.05
N ILE A 93 -7.01 5.23 -5.15
CA ILE A 93 -7.03 6.69 -5.25
C ILE A 93 -5.72 7.20 -4.66
N GLY A 94 -4.67 7.11 -5.48
CA GLY A 94 -3.36 7.69 -5.24
C GLY A 94 -3.31 9.20 -5.47
N GLU A 95 -4.44 9.91 -5.39
CA GLU A 95 -4.57 11.36 -5.69
C GLU A 95 -3.67 12.25 -4.81
N GLN A 96 -2.95 11.69 -3.85
CA GLN A 96 -1.99 12.41 -3.03
C GLN A 96 -0.69 11.63 -2.78
N TRP A 97 -0.20 10.75 -3.67
CA TRP A 97 0.92 9.85 -3.29
C TRP A 97 2.09 9.75 -4.26
N LEU A 98 2.00 10.36 -5.43
CA LEU A 98 3.08 10.40 -6.41
C LEU A 98 3.42 11.86 -6.71
N ARG A 99 4.43 12.41 -6.03
CA ARG A 99 5.22 13.47 -6.67
C ARG A 99 6.13 12.79 -7.69
N ARG A 100 6.01 13.23 -8.95
CA ARG A 100 6.88 12.85 -10.06
C ARG A 100 8.34 13.17 -9.77
#